data_AF-A0A7Y2JIH2-F1
#
_entry.id   AF-A0A7Y2JIH2-F1
#
_cell.length_a   1.000
_cell.length_b   1.000
_cell.length_c   1.000
_cell.angle_alpha   90.00
_cell.angle_beta   90.00
_cell.angle_gamma   90.00
#
_symmetry.space_group_name_H-M   'P 1'
#
loop_
_entity.id
_entity.type
_entity.pdbx_description
1 polymer ?
#
loop_
_entity_poly.entity_id
_entity_poly.type
_entity_poly.pdbx_seq_one_letter_code
_entity_poly.pdbx_strand_id
1 'polypeptide(L)'
;TALFPMVAETLKKSGFLIHTISEGTNPVYSIKYTDNAHPVIGFSKKMDDDFNPKSDFIAIMTCDSANEACPFVPGASHRTPITFEDPKAFDNTPQQAEKYNERCLQIATELMYVFSQIQS
;
A
#
# COMPACT_ATOMS: atom_id res chain seq x y z
N THR A 1 8.36 0.14 12.74
CA THR A 1 8.77 0.30 11.33
C THR A 1 8.16 1.58 10.79
N ALA A 2 8.54 1.99 9.58
CA ALA A 2 8.04 3.19 8.91
C ALA A 2 7.62 2.87 7.47
N LEU A 3 6.77 3.71 6.88
CA LEU A 3 6.59 3.67 5.42
C LEU A 3 7.91 4.04 4.76
N PHE A 4 8.38 3.20 3.85
CA PHE A 4 9.65 3.45 3.18
C PHE A 4 9.54 4.67 2.25
N PRO A 5 10.43 5.68 2.33
CA PRO A 5 10.28 6.93 1.58
C PRO A 5 10.17 6.77 0.06
N MET A 6 10.80 5.74 -0.52
CA MET A 6 10.72 5.50 -1.96
C MET A 6 9.28 5.20 -2.42
N VAL A 7 8.42 4.68 -1.55
CA VAL A 7 6.99 4.48 -1.86
C VAL A 7 6.30 5.83 -2.08
N ALA A 8 6.52 6.79 -1.17
CA ALA A 8 5.96 8.13 -1.27
C ALA A 8 6.47 8.85 -2.53
N GLU A 9 7.77 8.75 -2.83
CA GLU A 9 8.35 9.32 -4.05
C GLU A 9 7.80 8.66 -5.34
N THR A 10 7.57 7.35 -5.32
CA THR A 10 6.99 6.63 -6.46
C THR A 10 5.55 7.08 -6.71
N LEU A 11 4.72 7.16 -5.67
CA LEU A 11 3.35 7.67 -5.78
C LEU A 11 3.33 9.12 -6.28
N LYS A 12 4.23 9.97 -5.77
CA LYS A 12 4.35 11.35 -6.24
C LYS A 12 4.65 11.44 -7.74
N LYS A 13 5.55 10.60 -8.25
CA LYS A 13 5.86 10.50 -9.68
C LYS A 13 4.68 10.01 -10.52
N SER A 14 3.83 9.17 -9.93
CA SER A 14 2.59 8.67 -10.56
C SER A 14 1.42 9.67 -10.53
N GLY A 15 1.63 10.91 -10.04
CA GLY A 15 0.64 11.98 -10.07
C GLY A 15 -0.15 12.18 -8.78
N PHE A 16 0.16 11.42 -7.71
CA PHE A 16 -0.44 11.66 -6.39
C PHE A 16 0.18 12.88 -5.71
N LEU A 17 -0.62 13.66 -4.99
CA LEU A 17 -0.09 14.74 -4.15
C LEU A 17 0.22 14.18 -2.77
N ILE A 18 1.51 14.20 -2.41
CA ILE A 18 2.02 13.69 -1.15
C ILE A 18 2.41 14.85 -0.25
N HIS A 19 1.87 14.87 0.97
CA HIS A 19 2.24 15.81 2.01
C HIS A 19 2.60 15.07 3.30
N THR A 20 3.75 15.37 3.89
CA THR A 20 4.10 14.87 5.21
C THR A 20 3.36 15.68 6.26
N ILE A 21 2.53 15.01 7.08
CA ILE A 21 1.74 15.65 8.14
C ILE A 21 2.36 15.45 9.53
N SER A 22 3.22 14.44 9.68
CA SER A 22 4.05 14.26 10.87
C SER A 22 5.41 13.71 10.46
N GLU A 23 6.47 14.33 10.97
CA GLU A 23 7.85 13.86 10.80
C GLU A 23 8.25 12.92 11.95
N GLY A 24 9.44 12.32 11.85
CA GLY A 24 10.03 11.48 12.89
C GLY A 24 10.39 10.07 12.40
N THR A 25 10.47 9.12 13.34
CA THR A 25 10.89 7.74 13.07
C THR A 25 9.82 6.90 12.36
N ASN A 26 8.55 7.31 12.42
CA ASN A 26 7.43 6.74 11.67
C ASN A 26 6.61 7.89 11.06
N PRO A 27 7.11 8.51 9.98
CA PRO A 27 6.45 9.65 9.37
C PRO A 27 5.05 9.29 8.86
N VAL A 28 4.16 10.26 8.91
CA VAL A 28 2.77 10.13 8.47
C VAL A 28 2.56 11.01 7.24
N TYR A 29 2.00 10.43 6.19
CA TYR A 29 1.78 11.05 4.91
C TYR A 29 0.29 11.18 4.60
N SER A 30 -0.10 12.30 4.04
CA SER A 30 -1.37 12.50 3.34
C SER A 30 -1.15 12.23 1.86
N ILE A 31 -1.90 11.28 1.30
CA ILE A 31 -1.83 10.82 -0.09
C ILE A 31 -3.14 11.21 -0.79
N LYS A 32 -3.13 12.31 -1.54
CA LYS A 32 -4.30 12.87 -2.21
C LYS A 32 -4.31 12.45 -3.67
N TYR A 33 -5.45 11.92 -4.13
CA TYR A 33 -5.61 11.33 -5.47
C TYR A 33 -6.64 12.07 -6.35
N THR A 34 -7.38 13.02 -5.77
CA THR A 34 -8.33 13.90 -6.47
C THR A 34 -8.62 15.13 -5.60
N ASP A 35 -9.08 16.22 -6.20
CA ASP A 35 -9.25 17.51 -5.53
C ASP A 35 -10.24 17.46 -4.37
N ASN A 36 -11.36 16.74 -4.54
CA ASN A 36 -12.51 16.84 -3.63
C ASN A 36 -12.61 15.69 -2.61
N ALA A 37 -11.93 14.56 -2.81
CA ALA A 37 -12.01 13.42 -1.89
C ALA A 37 -10.98 13.54 -0.75
N HIS A 38 -11.29 13.00 0.43
CA HIS A 38 -10.33 12.96 1.52
C HIS A 38 -9.07 12.16 1.13
N PRO A 39 -7.86 12.61 1.56
CA PRO A 39 -6.63 11.88 1.28
C PRO A 39 -6.58 10.56 2.05
N VAL A 40 -5.82 9.61 1.53
CA VAL A 40 -5.44 8.40 2.26
C VAL A 40 -4.30 8.73 3.21
N ILE A 41 -4.40 8.29 4.47
CA ILE A 41 -3.34 8.50 5.47
C ILE A 41 -2.39 7.30 5.45
N GLY A 42 -1.15 7.54 5.00
CA GLY A 42 -0.09 6.53 4.88
C GLY A 42 0.92 6.61 6.02
N PHE A 43 1.07 5.52 6.78
CA PHE A 43 2.11 5.32 7.80
C PHE A 43 2.19 3.83 8.15
N SER A 44 3.28 3.41 8.79
CA SER A 44 3.41 2.02 9.25
C SER A 44 2.70 1.84 10.58
N LYS A 45 1.85 0.81 10.67
CA LYS A 45 1.05 0.48 11.85
C LYS A 45 0.92 -1.04 11.99
N LYS A 46 0.55 -1.50 13.18
CA LYS A 46 0.24 -2.91 13.42
C LYS A 46 -1.15 -3.25 12.86
N MET A 47 -1.44 -4.54 12.73
CA MET A 47 -2.76 -5.02 12.27
C MET A 47 -3.87 -4.66 13.26
N ASP A 48 -3.58 -4.68 14.56
CA ASP A 48 -4.52 -4.41 15.65
C ASP A 48 -4.65 -2.92 16.04
N ASP A 49 -3.96 -2.04 15.33
CA ASP A 49 -3.98 -0.58 15.56
C ASP A 49 -5.41 0.00 15.48
N ASP A 50 -5.70 1.00 16.31
CA ASP A 50 -7.03 1.65 16.35
C ASP A 50 -7.34 2.50 15.12
N PHE A 51 -6.32 2.82 14.32
CA PHE A 51 -6.53 3.44 13.02
C PHE A 51 -7.17 2.48 12.00
N ASN A 52 -7.00 1.17 12.15
CA ASN A 52 -7.57 0.19 11.21
C ASN A 52 -9.07 -0.03 11.45
N PRO A 53 -9.84 -0.36 10.40
CA PRO A 53 -11.20 -0.82 10.59
C PRO A 53 -11.23 -2.09 11.45
N LYS A 54 -12.24 -2.20 12.32
CA LYS A 54 -12.40 -3.37 13.21
C LYS A 54 -13.29 -4.47 12.62
N SER A 55 -14.12 -4.14 11.62
CA SER A 55 -14.99 -5.08 10.89
C SER A 55 -15.27 -4.60 9.46
N ASP A 56 -15.91 -5.45 8.65
CA ASP A 56 -16.46 -5.13 7.33
C ASP A 56 -15.42 -4.60 6.32
N PHE A 57 -14.21 -5.17 6.37
CA PHE A 57 -13.15 -4.89 5.42
C PHE A 57 -12.72 -6.15 4.67
N ILE A 58 -11.94 -5.98 3.60
CA ILE A 58 -11.28 -7.08 2.89
C ILE A 58 -9.80 -6.98 3.20
N ALA A 59 -9.20 -8.10 3.62
CA ALA A 59 -7.76 -8.21 3.83
C ALA A 59 -7.08 -8.68 2.55
N ILE A 60 -6.21 -7.83 1.97
CA ILE A 60 -5.37 -8.18 0.82
C ILE A 60 -3.96 -8.48 1.33
N MET A 61 -3.49 -9.71 1.11
CA MET A 61 -2.15 -10.14 1.51
C MET A 61 -1.20 -9.98 0.33
N THR A 62 -0.27 -9.02 0.42
CA THR A 62 0.53 -8.57 -0.73
C THR A 62 1.89 -9.25 -0.90
N CYS A 63 2.33 -10.04 0.08
CA CYS A 63 3.56 -10.82 -0.02
C CYS A 63 3.35 -12.22 0.58
N ASP A 64 4.15 -13.18 0.12
CA ASP A 64 4.04 -14.58 0.56
C ASP A 64 4.26 -14.71 2.06
N SER A 65 5.25 -13.99 2.62
CA SER A 65 5.49 -14.00 4.06
C SER A 65 4.30 -13.52 4.87
N ALA A 66 3.59 -12.47 4.41
CA ALA A 66 2.38 -12.02 5.10
C ALA A 66 1.23 -13.03 4.93
N ASN A 67 1.10 -13.61 3.74
CA ASN A 67 0.09 -14.63 3.46
C ASN A 67 0.30 -15.89 4.33
N GLU A 68 1.54 -16.33 4.54
CA GLU A 68 1.85 -17.50 5.37
C GLU A 68 1.76 -17.19 6.87
N ALA A 69 2.23 -16.00 7.29
CA ALA A 69 2.30 -15.64 8.71
C ALA A 69 0.92 -15.45 9.37
N CYS A 70 -0.12 -15.17 8.58
CA CYS A 70 -1.44 -14.83 9.11
C CYS A 70 -2.56 -15.47 8.29
N PRO A 71 -2.93 -16.73 8.56
CA PRO A 71 -4.02 -17.40 7.86
C PRO A 71 -5.40 -16.81 8.21
N PHE A 72 -5.52 -16.09 9.32
CA PHE A 72 -6.77 -15.51 9.81
C PHE A 72 -6.60 -14.03 10.18
N VAL A 73 -7.43 -13.16 9.59
CA VAL A 73 -7.48 -11.73 9.88
C VAL A 73 -8.84 -11.40 10.52
N PRO A 74 -8.90 -11.17 11.85
CA PRO A 74 -10.16 -10.86 12.54
C PRO A 74 -10.85 -9.63 11.96
N GLY A 75 -12.19 -9.69 11.80
CA GLY A 75 -12.99 -8.59 11.28
C GLY A 75 -12.98 -8.46 9.74
N ALA A 76 -12.08 -9.16 9.04
CA ALA A 76 -12.10 -9.22 7.59
C ALA A 76 -13.26 -10.11 7.11
N SER A 77 -14.09 -9.57 6.22
CA SER A 77 -15.16 -10.33 5.55
C SER A 77 -14.59 -11.35 4.56
N HIS A 78 -13.49 -11.01 3.91
CA HIS A 78 -12.77 -11.86 2.96
C HIS A 78 -11.27 -11.61 3.11
N ARG A 79 -10.49 -12.66 2.82
CA ARG A 79 -9.03 -12.63 2.82
C ARG A 79 -8.54 -13.14 1.47
N THR A 80 -7.88 -12.28 0.71
CA THR A 80 -7.44 -12.58 -0.66
C THR A 80 -5.94 -12.36 -0.80
N PRO A 81 -5.14 -13.38 -1.13
CA PRO A 81 -3.74 -13.18 -1.46
C PRO A 81 -3.61 -12.61 -2.88
N ILE A 82 -2.88 -11.50 -3.00
CA ILE A 82 -2.44 -10.92 -4.29
C ILE A 82 -0.97 -10.61 -4.12
N THR A 83 -0.10 -11.58 -4.35
CA THR A 83 1.30 -11.51 -3.94
C THR A 83 2.17 -10.85 -5.02
N PHE A 84 3.10 -10.02 -4.56
CA PHE A 84 4.06 -9.31 -5.40
C PHE A 84 5.47 -9.53 -4.87
N GLU A 85 6.46 -9.50 -5.77
CA GLU A 85 7.87 -9.48 -5.35
C GLU A 85 8.18 -8.15 -4.67
N ASP A 86 8.65 -8.20 -3.43
CA ASP A 86 8.95 -7.00 -2.65
C ASP A 86 10.12 -6.21 -3.29
N PRO A 87 9.90 -4.96 -3.75
CA PRO A 87 10.96 -4.16 -4.37
C PRO A 87 12.08 -3.80 -3.40
N LYS A 88 11.89 -4.04 -2.08
CA LYS A 88 12.91 -3.94 -1.05
C LYS A 88 14.18 -4.74 -1.35
N ALA A 89 14.10 -5.80 -2.16
CA ALA A 89 15.27 -6.54 -2.61
C ALA A 89 16.29 -5.67 -3.37
N PHE A 90 15.87 -4.51 -3.87
CA PHE A 90 16.70 -3.53 -4.58
C PHE A 90 16.97 -2.27 -3.76
N ASP A 91 16.70 -2.28 -2.46
CA ASP A 91 17.04 -1.16 -1.59
C ASP A 91 18.55 -0.88 -1.61
N ASN A 92 18.91 0.40 -1.72
CA ASN A 92 20.28 0.92 -1.85
C ASN A 92 21.02 0.48 -3.12
N THR A 93 20.32 -0.05 -4.13
CA THR A 93 20.90 -0.33 -5.45
C THR A 93 20.55 0.76 -6.46
N PRO A 94 21.30 0.87 -7.58
CA PRO A 94 20.94 1.77 -8.68
C PRO A 94 19.56 1.50 -9.28
N GLN A 95 19.04 0.27 -9.17
CA GLN A 95 17.72 -0.10 -9.70
C GLN A 95 16.56 0.20 -8.75
N GLN A 96 16.79 0.70 -7.53
CA GLN A 96 15.74 0.90 -6.52
C GLN A 96 14.53 1.67 -7.08
N ALA A 97 14.75 2.85 -7.66
CA ALA A 97 13.66 3.68 -8.16
C ALA A 97 12.87 3.01 -9.29
N GLU A 98 13.56 2.29 -10.17
CA GLU A 98 12.95 1.54 -11.27
C GLU A 98 12.07 0.41 -10.74
N LYS A 99 12.57 -0.37 -9.79
CA LYS A 99 11.88 -1.55 -9.25
C LYS A 99 10.66 -1.20 -8.41
N TYR A 100 10.72 -0.11 -7.64
CA TYR A 100 9.53 0.42 -6.96
C TYR A 100 8.46 0.90 -7.96
N ASN A 101 8.87 1.56 -9.05
CA ASN A 101 7.93 1.98 -10.10
C ASN A 101 7.32 0.79 -10.85
N GLU A 102 8.13 -0.23 -11.18
CA GLU A 102 7.67 -1.48 -11.82
C GLU A 102 6.58 -2.14 -10.99
N ARG A 103 6.81 -2.31 -9.67
CA ARG A 103 5.83 -2.92 -8.76
C ARG A 103 4.59 -2.03 -8.58
N CYS A 104 4.76 -0.71 -8.53
CA CYS A 104 3.63 0.23 -8.48
C CYS A 104 2.72 0.10 -9.72
N LEU A 105 3.30 0.02 -10.91
CA LEU A 105 2.55 -0.14 -12.17
C LEU A 105 1.88 -1.50 -12.27
N GLN A 106 2.54 -2.57 -11.82
CA GLN A 106 1.94 -3.90 -11.75
C GLN A 106 0.68 -3.89 -10.88
N ILE A 107 0.79 -3.40 -9.64
CA ILE A 107 -0.35 -3.30 -8.70
C ILE A 107 -1.48 -2.48 -9.32
N ALA A 108 -1.17 -1.31 -9.90
CA ALA A 108 -2.17 -0.46 -10.53
C ALA A 108 -2.88 -1.15 -11.70
N THR A 109 -2.14 -1.88 -12.54
CA THR A 109 -2.68 -2.60 -13.71
C THR A 109 -3.60 -3.74 -13.29
N GLU A 110 -3.17 -4.54 -12.32
CA GLU A 110 -3.97 -5.67 -11.82
C GLU A 110 -5.26 -5.18 -11.15
N LEU A 111 -5.19 -4.13 -10.32
CA LEU A 111 -6.37 -3.54 -9.72
C LEU A 111 -7.30 -2.91 -10.76
N MET A 112 -6.76 -2.18 -11.75
CA MET A 112 -7.55 -1.64 -12.86
C MET A 112 -8.31 -2.76 -13.58
N TYR A 113 -7.64 -3.88 -13.86
CA TYR A 113 -8.30 -5.04 -14.47
C TYR A 113 -9.43 -5.57 -13.57
N VAL A 114 -9.18 -5.81 -12.28
CA VAL A 114 -10.22 -6.28 -11.35
C VAL A 114 -11.43 -5.35 -11.34
N PHE A 115 -11.22 -4.03 -11.21
CA PHE A 115 -12.32 -3.05 -11.24
C PHE A 115 -13.04 -3.02 -12.58
N SER A 116 -12.35 -3.26 -13.70
CA SER A 116 -12.98 -3.36 -15.02
C SER A 116 -13.92 -4.57 -15.17
N GLN A 117 -13.72 -5.62 -14.37
CA GLN A 117 -14.56 -6.84 -14.40
C GLN A 117 -15.82 -6.72 -13.53
N ILE A 118 -15.92 -5.66 -12.72
CA ILE A 118 -17.10 -5.44 -11.88
C ILE A 118 -18.22 -4.91 -12.78
N GLN A 119 -19.22 -5.76 -13.05
CA GLN A 119 -20.46 -5.32 -13.67
C GLN A 119 -21.26 -4.50 -12.64
N SER A 120 -21.64 -3.29 -13.03
CA SER A 120 -22.44 -2.36 -12.23
C SER A 120 -23.90 -2.42 -12.63
#